data_AF-A0A8X6XRD3-F1
#
_entry.id   AF-A0A8X6XRD3-F1
#
_cell.length_a   1.000
_cell.length_b   1.000
_cell.length_c   1.000
_cell.angle_alpha   90.00
_cell.angle_beta   90.00
_cell.angle_gamma   90.00
#
_symmetry.space_group_name_H-M   'P 1'
#
loop_
_entity.id
_entity.type
_entity.pdbx_description
1 polymer ?
#
loop_
_entity_poly.entity_id
_entity_poly.type
_entity_poly.pdbx_seq_one_letter_code
_entity_poly.pdbx_strand_id
1 'polypeptide(L)'
;IPINKVLKVIMQVLINQFVFGILFGFGYYYFLIWRGYDSGKTIPTFQRFVFDFAVYNLIEEAGFYYGHRLLHHPRLYKYIHKQHHEWTAPIAITATYCHPIEYCFCNLFPVLLGPSLLGSHPFTAWIWFLAATMNTLNSHSGYHFPFLFSPEAHDYHHLK
;
A
#
# COMPACT_ATOMS: atom_id res chain seq x y z
N ILE A 1 2.61 10.60 23.29
CA ILE A 1 2.48 9.15 22.96
C ILE A 1 3.52 8.39 23.78
N PRO A 2 3.17 7.31 24.51
CA PRO A 2 4.14 6.52 25.28
C PRO A 2 5.19 5.84 24.38
N ILE A 3 6.47 5.85 24.78
CA ILE A 3 7.57 5.29 23.97
C ILE A 3 7.37 3.81 23.62
N ASN A 4 6.89 3.00 24.58
CA ASN A 4 6.63 1.57 24.35
C ASN A 4 5.58 1.35 23.26
N LYS A 5 4.59 2.24 23.13
CA LYS A 5 3.58 2.16 22.06
C LYS A 5 4.21 2.42 20.69
N VAL A 6 5.12 3.38 20.61
CA VAL A 6 5.87 3.68 19.37
C VAL A 6 6.81 2.55 19.00
N LEU A 7 7.53 1.97 19.97
CA LEU A 7 8.43 0.83 19.74
C LEU A 7 7.67 -0.40 19.22
N LYS A 8 6.47 -0.68 19.72
CA LYS A 8 5.59 -1.73 19.19
C LYS A 8 5.28 -1.50 17.70
N VAL A 9 4.94 -0.27 17.33
CA VAL A 9 4.67 0.11 15.94
C VAL A 9 5.90 -0.09 15.07
N ILE A 10 7.03 0.47 15.48
CA ILE A 10 8.29 0.36 14.73
C ILE A 10 8.63 -1.12 14.50
N MET A 11 8.60 -1.96 15.54
CA MET A 11 8.94 -3.36 15.40
C MET A 11 8.01 -4.09 14.43
N GLN A 12 6.70 -3.87 14.53
CA GLN A 12 5.74 -4.50 13.63
C GLN A 12 5.89 -4.02 12.19
N VAL A 13 6.15 -2.73 11.97
CA VAL A 13 6.42 -2.17 10.64
C VAL A 13 7.69 -2.79 10.04
N LEU A 14 8.75 -2.94 10.84
CA LEU A 14 9.98 -3.61 10.41
C LEU A 14 9.74 -5.07 10.06
N ILE A 15 8.95 -5.81 10.85
CA ILE A 15 8.55 -7.19 10.52
C ILE A 15 7.78 -7.23 9.20
N ASN A 16 6.80 -6.34 9.03
CA ASN A 16 6.03 -6.26 7.79
C ASN A 16 6.94 -5.96 6.59
N GLN A 17 7.87 -5.00 6.69
CA GLN A 17 8.76 -4.63 5.59
C GLN A 17 9.84 -5.68 5.29
N PHE A 18 10.58 -6.12 6.31
CA PHE A 18 11.78 -6.94 6.12
C PHE A 18 11.51 -8.45 6.14
N VAL A 19 10.38 -8.90 6.69
CA VAL A 19 10.01 -10.32 6.62
C VAL A 19 8.98 -10.49 5.51
N PHE A 20 7.77 -9.98 5.70
CA PHE A 20 6.68 -10.22 4.77
C PHE A 20 6.86 -9.49 3.43
N GLY A 21 7.37 -8.26 3.45
CA GLY A 21 7.63 -7.47 2.26
C GLY A 21 8.72 -8.08 1.39
N ILE A 22 9.81 -8.55 1.99
CA ILE A 22 10.88 -9.25 1.25
C ILE A 22 10.38 -10.59 0.70
N LEU A 23 9.70 -11.41 1.51
CA LEU A 23 9.17 -12.70 1.05
C LEU A 23 8.15 -12.53 -0.09
N PHE A 24 7.22 -11.59 0.06
CA PHE A 24 6.26 -11.26 -0.99
C PHE A 24 6.96 -10.71 -2.23
N GLY A 25 7.96 -9.85 -2.05
CA GLY A 25 8.78 -9.28 -3.12
C GLY A 25 9.54 -10.34 -3.92
N PHE A 26 10.10 -11.37 -3.27
CA PHE A 26 10.72 -12.50 -3.96
C PHE A 26 9.70 -13.29 -4.78
N GLY A 27 8.54 -13.62 -4.21
CA GLY A 27 7.46 -14.28 -4.95
C GLY A 27 7.01 -13.45 -6.15
N TYR A 28 6.88 -12.14 -5.96
CA TYR A 28 6.54 -11.19 -7.00
C TYR A 28 7.59 -11.13 -8.12
N TYR A 29 8.88 -11.11 -7.78
CA TYR A 29 9.97 -11.15 -8.75
C TYR A 29 9.93 -12.39 -9.63
N TYR A 30 9.73 -13.59 -9.04
CA TYR A 30 9.60 -14.81 -9.82
C TYR A 30 8.34 -14.83 -10.68
N PHE A 31 7.23 -14.27 -10.18
CA PHE A 31 6.02 -14.06 -10.97
C PHE A 31 6.27 -13.15 -12.18
N LEU A 32 7.02 -12.06 -12.01
CA LEU A 32 7.39 -11.17 -13.12
C LEU A 32 8.26 -11.88 -14.16
N ILE A 33 9.26 -12.66 -13.74
CA ILE A 33 10.05 -13.49 -14.66
C ILE A 33 9.16 -14.44 -15.45
N TRP A 34 8.31 -15.20 -14.75
CA TRP A 34 7.40 -16.16 -15.37
C TRP A 34 6.47 -15.50 -16.40
N ARG A 35 6.01 -14.29 -16.10
CA ARG A 35 5.16 -13.49 -16.99
C ARG A 35 5.89 -12.99 -18.24
N GLY A 36 7.22 -12.96 -18.25
CA GLY A 36 8.02 -12.41 -19.35
C GLY A 36 8.33 -10.91 -19.19
N TYR A 37 8.75 -10.52 -17.99
CA TYR A 37 9.11 -9.14 -17.64
C TYR A 37 10.11 -8.48 -18.61
N ASP A 38 9.80 -7.25 -19.03
CA ASP A 38 10.69 -6.39 -19.80
C ASP A 38 11.81 -5.85 -18.88
N SER A 39 13.05 -6.18 -19.21
CA SER A 39 14.25 -5.75 -18.48
C SER A 39 14.59 -4.27 -18.64
N GLY A 40 13.78 -3.51 -19.39
CA GLY A 40 13.77 -2.07 -19.34
C GLY A 40 14.87 -1.39 -20.16
N LYS A 41 15.16 -1.95 -21.34
CA LYS A 41 16.18 -1.36 -22.25
C LYS A 41 15.74 -0.02 -22.85
N THR A 42 14.43 0.21 -22.95
CA THR A 42 13.84 1.43 -23.51
C THR A 42 12.70 1.90 -22.63
N ILE A 43 12.79 3.12 -22.10
CA ILE A 43 11.74 3.73 -21.30
C ILE A 43 10.44 3.87 -22.11
N PRO A 44 9.26 3.82 -21.46
CA PRO A 44 7.99 3.95 -22.15
C PRO A 44 7.82 5.35 -22.72
N THR A 45 7.03 5.45 -23.79
CA THR A 45 6.58 6.75 -24.28
C THR A 45 5.74 7.46 -23.21
N PHE A 46 5.67 8.79 -23.28
CA PHE A 46 4.87 9.59 -22.34
C PHE A 46 3.40 9.14 -22.32
N GLN A 47 2.83 8.79 -23.47
CA GLN A 47 1.45 8.30 -23.59
C GLN A 47 1.27 6.96 -22.89
N ARG A 48 2.22 6.03 -23.04
CA ARG A 48 2.20 4.75 -22.35
C ARG A 48 2.32 4.93 -20.84
N PHE A 49 3.21 5.83 -20.40
CA PHE A 49 3.35 6.18 -19.00
C PHE A 49 2.03 6.70 -18.40
N VAL A 50 1.39 7.68 -19.04
CA VAL A 50 0.11 8.25 -18.57
C VAL A 50 -1.01 7.21 -18.56
N PHE A 51 -1.12 6.38 -19.60
CA PHE A 51 -2.11 5.32 -19.67
C PHE A 51 -1.93 4.30 -18.54
N ASP A 52 -0.72 3.79 -18.36
CA ASP A 52 -0.42 2.84 -17.29
C ASP A 52 -0.76 3.43 -15.92
N PHE A 53 -0.31 4.68 -15.66
CA PHE A 53 -0.56 5.34 -14.40
C PHE A 53 -2.05 5.51 -14.11
N ALA A 54 -2.85 5.90 -15.10
CA ALA A 54 -4.30 6.03 -14.94
C ALA A 54 -4.96 4.69 -14.60
N VAL A 55 -4.58 3.62 -15.31
CA VAL A 55 -5.12 2.27 -15.07
C VAL A 55 -4.68 1.72 -13.72
N TYR A 56 -3.45 1.99 -13.27
CA TYR A 56 -2.99 1.60 -11.94
C TYR A 56 -3.84 2.19 -10.84
N ASN A 57 -4.15 3.48 -10.92
CA ASN A 57 -5.00 4.15 -9.94
C ASN A 57 -6.38 3.48 -9.87
N LEU A 58 -6.99 3.17 -11.03
CA LEU A 58 -8.30 2.50 -11.05
C LEU A 58 -8.25 1.09 -10.43
N ILE A 59 -7.21 0.32 -10.73
CA ILE A 59 -7.05 -1.05 -10.22
C ILE A 59 -6.76 -1.04 -8.73
N GLU A 60 -5.87 -0.16 -8.27
CA GLU A 60 -5.49 -0.06 -6.87
C GLU A 60 -6.64 0.47 -6.03
N GLU A 61 -7.35 1.52 -6.46
CA GLU A 61 -8.53 2.06 -5.77
C GLU A 61 -9.60 0.98 -5.60
N ALA A 62 -9.93 0.25 -6.68
CA ALA A 62 -10.91 -0.83 -6.60
C ALA A 62 -10.42 -1.98 -5.70
N GLY A 63 -9.18 -2.43 -5.88
CA GLY A 63 -8.59 -3.53 -5.12
C GLY A 63 -8.50 -3.22 -3.63
N PHE A 64 -8.02 -2.02 -3.29
CA PHE A 64 -7.93 -1.54 -1.92
C PHE A 64 -9.34 -1.38 -1.32
N TYR A 65 -10.26 -0.70 -1.99
CA TYR A 65 -11.62 -0.48 -1.47
C TYR A 65 -12.33 -1.79 -1.10
N TYR A 66 -12.37 -2.75 -2.02
CA TYR A 66 -13.05 -4.02 -1.77
C TYR A 66 -12.29 -4.90 -0.77
N GLY A 67 -10.96 -4.90 -0.82
CA GLY A 67 -10.13 -5.63 0.12
C GLY A 67 -10.29 -5.10 1.55
N HIS A 68 -10.21 -3.78 1.70
CA HIS A 68 -10.39 -3.08 2.97
C HIS A 68 -11.81 -3.29 3.53
N ARG A 69 -12.84 -3.14 2.69
CA ARG A 69 -14.24 -3.43 3.08
C ARG A 69 -14.43 -4.88 3.53
N LEU A 70 -13.77 -5.83 2.87
CA LEU A 70 -13.78 -7.23 3.29
C LEU A 70 -13.13 -7.40 4.67
N LEU A 71 -11.98 -6.77 4.91
CA LEU A 71 -11.31 -6.83 6.22
C LEU A 71 -12.11 -6.20 7.36
N HIS A 72 -13.00 -5.25 7.05
CA HIS A 72 -13.99 -4.71 7.99
C HIS A 72 -15.14 -5.65 8.34
N HIS A 73 -15.29 -6.78 7.63
CA HIS A 73 -16.31 -7.76 7.98
C HIS A 73 -16.07 -8.31 9.40
N PRO A 74 -17.09 -8.45 10.28
CA PRO A 74 -16.90 -8.78 11.71
C PRO A 74 -16.06 -10.04 11.99
N ARG A 75 -16.13 -11.03 11.09
CA ARG A 75 -15.35 -12.28 11.19
C ARG A 75 -13.85 -12.09 10.92
N LEU A 76 -13.46 -11.05 10.18
CA LEU A 76 -12.06 -10.76 9.83
C LEU A 76 -11.51 -9.61 10.66
N TYR A 77 -12.33 -8.56 10.88
CA TYR A 77 -11.92 -7.34 11.59
C TYR A 77 -11.22 -7.64 12.91
N LYS A 78 -11.86 -8.46 13.77
CA LYS A 78 -11.34 -8.79 15.10
C LYS A 78 -9.92 -9.36 15.09
N TYR A 79 -9.55 -10.08 14.04
CA TYR A 79 -8.30 -10.85 13.96
C TYR A 79 -7.24 -10.20 13.07
N ILE A 80 -7.66 -9.44 12.06
CA ILE A 80 -6.77 -8.91 11.03
C ILE A 80 -6.74 -7.38 11.08
N HIS A 81 -7.90 -6.74 10.96
CA HIS A 81 -7.96 -5.28 10.75
C HIS A 81 -7.97 -4.44 12.03
N LYS A 82 -8.37 -5.02 13.15
CA LYS A 82 -8.45 -4.31 14.43
C LYS A 82 -7.11 -3.70 14.85
N GLN A 83 -5.99 -4.34 14.51
CA GLN A 83 -4.66 -3.82 14.82
C GLN A 83 -4.38 -2.48 14.14
N HIS A 84 -4.79 -2.33 12.88
CA HIS A 84 -4.65 -1.10 12.12
C HIS A 84 -5.41 0.07 12.80
N HIS A 85 -6.60 -0.22 13.32
CA HIS A 85 -7.45 0.71 14.06
C HIS A 85 -7.06 0.96 15.53
N GLU A 86 -5.93 0.40 16.01
CA GLU A 86 -5.45 0.69 17.39
C GLU A 86 -5.01 2.16 17.58
N TRP A 87 -4.88 2.91 16.48
CA TRP A 87 -4.42 4.30 16.44
C TRP A 87 -5.52 5.21 15.89
N THR A 88 -6.43 5.62 16.77
CA THR A 88 -7.52 6.56 16.49
C THR A 88 -7.06 7.94 16.01
N ALA A 89 -5.82 8.33 16.35
CA ALA A 89 -5.11 9.46 15.77
C ALA A 89 -3.81 8.92 15.13
N PRO A 90 -3.86 8.49 13.86
CA PRO A 90 -2.73 7.88 13.20
C PRO A 90 -1.60 8.91 12.99
N ILE A 91 -0.39 8.39 12.84
CA ILE A 91 0.79 9.13 12.38
C ILE A 91 1.40 8.37 11.21
N ALA A 92 2.18 9.01 10.34
CA ALA A 92 2.59 8.40 9.06
C ALA A 92 3.17 6.97 9.19
N ILE A 93 3.94 6.66 10.24
CA ILE A 93 4.49 5.31 10.47
C ILE A 93 3.42 4.23 10.75
N THR A 94 2.25 4.61 11.27
CA THR A 94 1.15 3.65 11.53
C THR A 94 0.44 3.22 10.26
N ALA A 95 0.70 3.85 9.11
CA ALA A 95 0.19 3.45 7.80
C ALA A 95 0.42 1.97 7.45
N THR A 96 1.55 1.42 7.91
CA THR A 96 1.92 0.01 7.70
C THR A 96 1.93 -0.80 9.00
N TYR A 97 1.40 -0.22 10.08
CA TYR A 97 1.15 -0.91 11.33
C TYR A 97 -0.16 -1.69 11.24
N CYS A 98 -0.08 -2.89 10.67
CA CYS A 98 -1.22 -3.78 10.51
C CYS A 98 -0.79 -5.23 10.64
N HIS A 99 -1.78 -6.13 10.68
CA HIS A 99 -1.54 -7.56 10.67
C HIS A 99 -0.84 -7.98 9.37
N PRO A 100 0.12 -8.93 9.36
CA PRO A 100 0.86 -9.29 8.14
C PRO A 100 -0.01 -9.70 6.94
N ILE A 101 -1.15 -10.35 7.20
CA ILE A 101 -2.12 -10.70 6.14
C ILE A 101 -2.70 -9.44 5.48
N GLU A 102 -3.07 -8.43 6.27
CA GLU A 102 -3.53 -7.15 5.73
C GLU A 102 -2.43 -6.43 4.98
N TYR A 103 -1.20 -6.44 5.51
CA TYR A 103 -0.05 -5.85 4.83
C TYR A 103 0.13 -6.46 3.43
N CYS A 104 0.11 -7.79 3.29
CA CYS A 104 0.21 -8.43 1.99
C CYS A 104 -1.03 -8.17 1.10
N PHE A 105 -2.23 -8.27 1.66
CA PHE A 105 -3.47 -8.28 0.88
C PHE A 105 -4.01 -6.90 0.50
N CYS A 106 -3.88 -5.90 1.38
CA CYS A 106 -4.38 -4.55 1.16
C CYS A 106 -3.27 -3.55 0.84
N ASN A 107 -2.04 -3.73 1.36
CA ASN A 107 -0.98 -2.73 1.11
C ASN A 107 -0.13 -3.11 -0.11
N LEU A 108 0.29 -4.38 -0.23
CA LEU A 108 1.16 -4.80 -1.33
C LEU A 108 0.38 -5.20 -2.58
N PHE A 109 -0.57 -6.12 -2.45
CA PHE A 109 -1.21 -6.75 -3.60
C PHE A 109 -1.93 -5.75 -4.54
N PRO A 110 -2.77 -4.80 -4.07
CA PRO A 110 -3.46 -3.86 -4.94
C PRO A 110 -2.50 -2.94 -5.70
N VAL A 111 -1.45 -2.46 -5.03
CA VAL A 111 -0.41 -1.60 -5.62
C VAL A 111 0.37 -2.32 -6.73
N LEU A 112 0.62 -3.63 -6.55
CA LEU A 112 1.38 -4.44 -7.51
C LEU A 112 0.52 -4.93 -8.68
N LEU A 113 -0.81 -5.01 -8.52
CA LEU A 113 -1.71 -5.62 -9.49
C LEU A 113 -1.75 -4.84 -10.82
N GLY A 114 -1.77 -3.51 -10.79
CA GLY A 114 -1.75 -2.68 -12.00
C GLY A 114 -0.54 -2.94 -12.90
N PRO A 115 0.70 -2.75 -12.40
CA PRO A 115 1.92 -3.07 -13.15
C PRO A 115 1.95 -4.53 -13.63
N SER A 116 1.44 -5.45 -12.81
CA SER A 116 1.32 -6.86 -13.13
C SER A 116 0.39 -7.13 -14.28
N LEU A 117 -0.77 -6.49 -14.36
CA LEU A 117 -1.72 -6.74 -15.45
C LEU A 117 -1.23 -6.12 -16.76
N LEU A 118 -0.61 -4.93 -16.71
CA LEU A 118 -0.21 -4.19 -17.91
C LEU A 118 1.16 -4.52 -18.48
N GLY A 119 2.02 -5.22 -17.73
CA GLY A 119 3.35 -5.60 -18.25
C GLY A 119 4.22 -4.38 -18.43
N SER A 120 4.10 -3.50 -17.46
CA SER A 120 4.63 -2.17 -17.57
C SER A 120 6.11 -2.13 -17.27
N HIS A 121 6.73 -1.13 -17.88
CA HIS A 121 8.14 -0.87 -17.69
C HIS A 121 8.45 -0.54 -16.22
N PRO A 122 9.59 -0.98 -15.68
CA PRO A 122 9.94 -0.82 -14.26
C PRO A 122 9.96 0.65 -13.82
N PHE A 123 10.42 1.54 -14.70
CA PHE A 123 10.37 2.99 -14.49
C PHE A 123 8.98 3.50 -14.08
N THR A 124 7.92 3.14 -14.83
CA THR A 124 6.55 3.55 -14.50
C THR A 124 6.11 2.94 -13.18
N ALA A 125 6.42 1.66 -12.96
CA ALA A 125 6.07 0.97 -11.71
C ALA A 125 6.73 1.60 -10.48
N TRP A 126 8.01 2.00 -10.56
CA TRP A 126 8.72 2.65 -9.45
C TRP A 126 8.16 4.03 -9.12
N ILE A 127 7.84 4.85 -10.13
CA ILE A 127 7.19 6.16 -9.90
C ILE A 127 5.82 5.94 -9.26
N TRP A 128 5.07 4.95 -9.72
CA TRP A 128 3.80 4.55 -9.13
C TRP A 128 3.95 4.11 -7.66
N PHE A 129 4.90 3.25 -7.33
CA PHE A 129 5.12 2.81 -5.95
C PHE A 129 5.47 3.97 -5.02
N LEU A 130 6.27 4.93 -5.50
CA LEU A 130 6.55 6.16 -4.76
C LEU A 130 5.26 6.95 -4.52
N ALA A 131 4.46 7.20 -5.57
CA ALA A 131 3.22 7.96 -5.46
C ALA A 131 2.21 7.29 -4.52
N ALA A 132 1.98 5.99 -4.68
CA ALA A 132 1.08 5.22 -3.82
C ALA A 132 1.55 5.24 -2.36
N THR A 133 2.85 5.04 -2.11
CA THR A 133 3.41 5.09 -0.75
C THR A 133 3.24 6.48 -0.14
N MET A 134 3.53 7.55 -0.89
CA MET A 134 3.36 8.92 -0.41
C MET A 134 1.89 9.23 -0.11
N ASN A 135 0.95 8.78 -0.95
CA ASN A 135 -0.48 8.95 -0.71
C ASN A 135 -0.90 8.26 0.60
N THR A 136 -0.49 7.01 0.81
CA THR A 136 -0.81 6.27 2.04
C THR A 136 -0.21 6.93 3.27
N LEU A 137 1.05 7.39 3.21
CA LEU A 137 1.68 8.10 4.31
C LEU A 137 0.96 9.43 4.61
N ASN A 138 0.58 10.18 3.56
CA ASN A 138 -0.18 11.43 3.69
C ASN A 138 -1.51 11.19 4.42
N SER A 139 -2.28 10.18 4.01
CA SER A 139 -3.59 9.82 4.61
C SER A 139 -3.52 9.41 6.09
N HIS A 140 -2.33 9.08 6.59
CA HIS A 140 -2.09 8.72 8.01
C HIS A 140 -1.27 9.77 8.75
N SER A 141 -0.90 10.88 8.10
CA SER A 141 0.05 11.82 8.67
C SER A 141 -0.57 12.82 9.63
N GLY A 142 -1.88 13.07 9.52
CA GLY A 142 -2.58 14.14 10.21
C GLY A 142 -2.23 15.55 9.70
N TYR A 143 -1.45 15.68 8.62
CA TYR A 143 -1.05 16.96 8.03
C TYR A 143 -1.78 17.23 6.71
N HIS A 144 -2.13 18.50 6.50
CA HIS A 144 -2.69 18.99 5.23
C HIS A 144 -1.56 19.57 4.39
N PHE A 145 -0.95 18.74 3.56
CA PHE A 145 0.08 19.21 2.63
C PHE A 145 -0.56 19.88 1.40
N PRO A 146 0.04 20.96 0.87
CA PRO A 146 -0.42 21.55 -0.38
C PRO A 146 -0.48 20.51 -1.52
N PHE A 147 -1.53 20.57 -2.33
CA PHE A 147 -1.77 19.72 -3.50
C PHE A 147 -2.07 18.23 -3.21
N LEU A 148 -2.09 17.79 -1.95
CA LEU A 148 -2.48 16.43 -1.57
C LEU A 148 -3.90 16.40 -1.02
N PHE A 149 -4.53 15.21 -1.05
CA PHE A 149 -5.84 15.01 -0.43
C PHE A 149 -5.74 15.14 1.09
N SER A 150 -6.83 15.60 1.71
CA SER A 150 -6.91 15.71 3.16
C SER A 150 -6.95 14.32 3.82
N PRO A 151 -6.20 14.10 4.92
CA PRO A 151 -6.27 12.86 5.70
C PRO A 151 -7.54 12.74 6.55
N GLU A 152 -8.33 13.81 6.73
CA GLU A 152 -9.45 13.85 7.69
C GLU A 152 -10.45 12.73 7.50
N ALA A 153 -10.84 12.42 6.26
CA ALA A 153 -11.79 11.34 5.97
C ALA A 153 -11.29 9.99 6.49
N HIS A 154 -9.99 9.76 6.39
CA HIS A 154 -9.34 8.55 6.87
C HIS A 154 -9.13 8.59 8.40
N ASP A 155 -8.81 9.75 8.99
CA ASP A 155 -8.77 9.90 10.44
C ASP A 155 -10.14 9.61 11.08
N TYR A 156 -11.24 10.13 10.52
CA TYR A 156 -12.60 9.80 10.96
C TYR A 156 -12.95 8.31 10.81
N HIS A 157 -12.33 7.63 9.85
CA HIS A 157 -12.49 6.19 9.68
C HIS A 157 -11.83 5.40 10.82
N HIS A 158 -10.67 5.84 11.31
CA HIS A 158 -9.95 5.24 12.45
C HIS A 158 -10.65 5.41 13.81
N LEU A 159 -11.63 6.30 13.92
CA LEU A 159 -12.40 6.52 15.15
C LEU A 159 -13.51 5.47 15.39
N LYS A 160 -13.76 4.57 14.42
CA LYS A 160 -14.90 3.62 14.43
C LYS A 160 -14.46 2.20 14.71
#